data_AF-A0A821K0C1-F1
#
_entry.id   AF-A0A821K0C1-F1
#
_cell.length_a   1.000
_cell.length_b   1.000
_cell.length_c   1.000
_cell.angle_alpha   90.00
_cell.angle_beta   90.00
_cell.angle_gamma   90.00
#
_symmetry.space_group_name_H-M   'P 1'
#
loop_
_entity.id
_entity.type
_entity.pdbx_description
1 polymer ?
#
loop_
_entity_poly.entity_id
_entity_poly.type
_entity_poly.pdbx_seq_one_letter_code
_entity_poly.pdbx_strand_id
1 'polypeptide(L)'
;YRYENIPRPSPKVLVGEFSVINDDDSKINNPFGAGRLDYPSIKSAVAESIYRIGFERNSDIIIGGCYAPVLQNIFNTQWTPNLIVFNTSSVVKSTSYLAQKMFGQNLGNIILNSTATNSSFTHQSVEKGQGD
;
A
#
# COMPACT_ATOMS: atom_id res chain seq x y z
N TYR A 1 9.03 10.32 -3.42
CA TYR A 1 10.08 11.19 -2.86
C TYR A 1 11.05 10.50 -1.89
N ARG A 2 10.78 9.29 -1.39
CA ARG A 2 11.67 8.63 -0.42
C ARG A 2 13.01 8.17 -1.02
N TYR A 3 13.04 7.72 -2.28
CA TYR A 3 14.22 7.06 -2.87
C TYR A 3 14.84 7.87 -4.03
N GLU A 4 14.09 8.83 -4.56
CA GLU A 4 14.44 9.60 -5.74
C GLU A 4 15.71 10.45 -5.53
N ASN A 5 15.92 10.94 -4.32
CA ASN A 5 17.03 11.84 -3.98
C ASN A 5 18.22 11.12 -3.31
N ILE A 6 18.23 9.78 -3.28
CA ILE A 6 19.38 9.04 -2.75
C ILE A 6 20.55 9.19 -3.75
N PRO A 7 21.78 9.55 -3.30
CA PRO A 7 22.94 9.63 -4.18
C PRO A 7 23.26 8.28 -4.82
N ARG A 8 23.77 8.30 -6.06
CA ARG A 8 24.24 7.10 -6.76
C ARG A 8 25.77 7.15 -6.92
N PRO A 9 26.48 6.00 -6.78
CA PRO A 9 25.95 4.68 -6.45
C PRO A 9 25.54 4.58 -4.97
N SER A 10 24.62 3.65 -4.66
CA SER A 10 24.11 3.41 -3.31
C SER A 10 24.00 1.91 -3.03
N PRO A 11 24.04 1.47 -1.75
CA PRO A 11 23.69 0.10 -1.40
C PRO A 11 22.30 -0.29 -1.88
N LYS A 12 22.13 -1.57 -2.19
CA LYS A 12 20.82 -2.14 -2.50
C LYS A 12 19.93 -2.15 -1.26
N VAL A 13 18.64 -1.87 -1.43
CA VAL A 13 17.66 -1.76 -0.35
C VAL A 13 16.51 -2.72 -0.58
N LEU A 14 16.23 -3.53 0.42
CA LEU A 14 15.00 -4.32 0.54
C LEU A 14 14.04 -3.60 1.51
N VAL A 15 12.84 -3.28 1.05
CA VAL A 15 11.78 -2.74 1.93
C VAL A 15 11.08 -3.92 2.60
N GLY A 16 11.62 -4.37 3.73
CA GLY A 16 11.19 -5.61 4.39
C GLY A 16 9.76 -5.61 4.91
N GLU A 17 9.18 -4.44 5.20
CA GLU A 17 7.80 -4.30 5.63
C GLU A 17 7.21 -2.99 5.13
N PHE A 18 5.98 -3.05 4.60
CA PHE A 18 5.13 -1.89 4.39
C PHE A 18 3.65 -2.30 4.43
N SER A 19 2.80 -1.42 4.94
CA SER A 19 1.33 -1.49 4.86
C SER A 19 0.77 -0.13 5.24
N VAL A 20 -0.38 0.23 4.69
CA VAL A 20 -1.20 1.30 5.28
C VAL A 20 -2.02 0.67 6.40
N ILE A 21 -1.84 1.16 7.63
CA ILE A 21 -2.52 0.62 8.81
C ILE A 21 -3.67 1.49 9.29
N ASN A 22 -3.76 2.72 8.79
CA ASN A 22 -4.78 3.71 9.09
C ASN A 22 -4.90 4.60 7.86
N ASP A 23 -6.13 4.80 7.36
CA ASP A 23 -6.39 5.60 6.16
C ASP A 23 -7.10 6.93 6.47
N ASP A 24 -7.06 7.37 7.73
CA ASP A 24 -7.37 8.74 8.16
C ASP A 24 -6.07 9.57 8.19
N ASP A 25 -5.96 10.55 7.30
CA ASP A 25 -4.79 11.41 7.14
C ASP A 25 -4.49 12.22 8.43
N SER A 26 -5.49 12.46 9.28
CA SER A 26 -5.29 13.11 10.59
C SER A 26 -4.46 12.27 11.56
N LYS A 27 -4.26 10.98 11.27
CA LYS A 27 -3.52 10.01 12.10
C LYS A 27 -2.07 9.83 11.67
N ILE A 28 -1.54 10.63 10.75
CA ILE A 28 -0.16 10.49 10.25
C ILE A 28 0.90 10.49 11.37
N ASN A 29 0.67 11.25 12.45
CA ASN A 29 1.59 11.32 13.61
C ASN A 29 1.30 10.26 14.69
N ASN A 30 0.20 9.51 14.57
CA ASN A 30 -0.15 8.41 15.46
C ASN A 30 -0.97 7.34 14.71
N PRO A 31 -0.34 6.59 13.78
CA PRO A 31 -1.05 5.67 12.90
C PRO A 31 -1.56 4.42 13.65
N PHE A 32 -1.09 4.18 14.87
CA PHE A 32 -1.53 3.09 15.76
C PHE A 32 -2.71 3.48 16.66
N GLY A 33 -3.17 4.73 16.61
CA GLY A 33 -4.32 5.21 17.37
C GLY A 33 -5.66 4.66 16.84
N ALA A 34 -6.76 5.24 17.34
CA ALA A 34 -8.10 4.93 16.86
C ALA A 34 -8.23 5.15 15.34
N GLY A 35 -9.08 4.35 14.69
CA GLY A 35 -9.25 4.35 13.23
C GLY A 35 -8.33 3.38 12.47
N ARG A 36 -7.67 2.46 13.19
CA ARG A 36 -6.89 1.40 12.57
C ARG A 36 -7.77 0.52 11.67
N LEU A 37 -7.25 0.17 10.50
CA LEU A 37 -7.96 -0.68 9.55
C LEU A 37 -8.02 -2.12 10.08
N ASP A 38 -9.23 -2.70 10.13
CA ASP A 38 -9.40 -4.14 10.36
C ASP A 38 -8.94 -4.94 9.15
N TYR A 39 -9.23 -4.42 7.95
CA TYR A 39 -8.88 -5.00 6.66
C TYR A 39 -8.43 -3.92 5.67
N PRO A 40 -7.61 -4.24 4.67
CA PRO A 40 -7.19 -3.24 3.68
C PRO A 40 -8.38 -2.66 2.89
N SER A 41 -8.46 -1.32 2.84
CA SER A 41 -9.42 -0.54 2.04
C SER A 41 -8.89 -0.25 0.63
N ILE A 42 -9.75 0.17 -0.31
CA ILE A 42 -9.30 0.64 -1.63
C ILE A 42 -8.33 1.83 -1.47
N LYS A 43 -8.60 2.75 -0.54
CA LYS A 43 -7.71 3.89 -0.25
C LYS A 43 -6.31 3.41 0.16
N SER A 44 -6.24 2.41 1.04
CA SER A 44 -4.97 1.80 1.47
C SER A 44 -4.22 1.14 0.29
N ALA A 45 -4.91 0.35 -0.54
CA ALA A 45 -4.30 -0.33 -1.67
C ALA A 45 -3.77 0.63 -2.74
N VAL A 46 -4.47 1.75 -2.99
CA VAL A 46 -4.00 2.80 -3.92
C VAL A 46 -2.76 3.50 -3.38
N ALA A 47 -2.76 3.86 -2.09
CA ALA A 47 -1.59 4.49 -1.46
C ALA A 47 -0.35 3.57 -1.51
N GLU A 48 -0.52 2.28 -1.21
CA GLU A 48 0.54 1.27 -1.33
C GLU A 48 1.02 1.10 -2.77
N SER A 49 0.10 1.16 -3.74
CA SER A 49 0.45 1.11 -5.18
C SER A 49 1.30 2.31 -5.61
N ILE A 50 0.98 3.52 -5.13
CA ILE A 50 1.79 4.72 -5.38
C ILE A 50 3.20 4.54 -4.80
N TYR A 51 3.30 3.94 -3.60
CA TYR A 51 4.59 3.64 -2.99
C TYR A 51 5.38 2.61 -3.79
N ARG A 52 4.72 1.55 -4.30
CA ARG A 52 5.28 0.53 -5.20
C ARG A 52 5.79 1.10 -6.53
N ILE A 53 5.08 2.07 -7.14
CA ILE A 53 5.57 2.78 -8.33
C ILE A 53 6.89 3.48 -8.03
N GLY A 54 7.04 4.04 -6.83
CA GLY A 54 8.30 4.58 -6.34
C GLY A 54 9.42 3.54 -6.29
N PHE A 55 9.12 2.28 -5.96
CA PHE A 55 10.12 1.20 -5.97
C PHE A 55 10.58 0.89 -7.39
N GLU A 56 9.65 0.74 -8.32
CA GLU A 56 9.97 0.43 -9.72
C GLU A 56 10.83 1.53 -10.35
N ARG A 57 10.46 2.80 -10.14
CA ARG A 57 11.24 3.97 -10.61
C ARG A 57 12.66 4.03 -10.04
N ASN A 58 12.88 3.44 -8.87
CA ASN A 58 14.18 3.42 -8.19
C ASN A 58 14.73 1.99 -8.08
N SER A 59 14.41 1.12 -9.03
CA SER A 59 14.87 -0.27 -9.08
C SER A 59 16.38 -0.41 -9.33
N ASP A 60 17.06 0.69 -9.64
CA ASP A 60 18.52 0.80 -9.61
C ASP A 60 19.08 0.55 -8.19
N ILE A 61 18.30 0.82 -7.15
CA ILE A 61 18.69 0.61 -5.74
C ILE A 61 17.69 -0.25 -4.95
N ILE A 62 16.40 -0.24 -5.28
CA ILE A 62 15.37 -1.04 -4.61
C ILE A 62 15.30 -2.43 -5.24
N ILE A 63 15.60 -3.47 -4.45
CA ILE A 63 15.58 -4.86 -4.92
C ILE A 63 14.26 -5.59 -4.64
N GLY A 64 13.39 -4.98 -3.84
CA GLY A 64 12.08 -5.55 -3.53
C GLY A 64 11.38 -4.83 -2.39
N GLY A 65 10.12 -5.20 -2.20
CA GLY A 65 9.33 -4.77 -1.06
C GLY A 65 8.33 -5.84 -0.65
N CYS A 66 8.13 -6.00 0.66
CA CYS A 66 7.25 -7.00 1.24
C CYS A 66 6.11 -6.34 2.02
N TYR A 67 4.87 -6.65 1.65
CA TYR A 67 3.72 -6.26 2.46
C TYR A 67 3.74 -7.03 3.78
N ALA A 68 3.48 -6.37 4.91
CA ALA A 68 3.40 -7.04 6.20
C ALA A 68 2.29 -6.48 7.12
N PRO A 69 1.60 -7.35 7.87
CA PRO A 69 1.75 -8.82 7.88
C PRO A 69 0.93 -9.53 6.79
N VAL A 70 1.37 -10.72 6.36
CA VAL A 70 0.76 -11.42 5.21
C VAL A 70 -0.54 -12.14 5.57
N LEU A 71 -0.59 -12.81 6.71
CA LEU A 71 -1.68 -13.75 7.04
C LEU A 71 -2.42 -13.32 8.30
N GLN A 72 -3.74 -13.42 8.30
CA GLN A 72 -4.62 -13.18 9.45
C GLN A 72 -5.62 -14.30 9.63
N ASN A 73 -5.54 -15.01 10.76
CA ASN A 73 -6.63 -15.88 11.21
C ASN A 73 -7.67 -15.02 11.94
N ILE A 74 -8.88 -14.94 11.41
CA ILE A 74 -9.95 -14.10 11.99
C ILE A 74 -10.32 -14.48 13.43
N PHE A 75 -10.06 -15.72 13.84
CA PHE A 75 -10.35 -16.18 15.20
C PHE A 75 -9.21 -15.93 16.19
N ASN A 76 -8.03 -15.56 15.71
CA ASN A 76 -6.88 -15.28 16.57
C ASN A 76 -5.96 -14.24 15.91
N THR A 77 -6.39 -12.97 15.95
CA THR A 77 -5.69 -11.84 15.33
C THR A 77 -4.95 -11.01 16.38
N GLN A 78 -3.66 -10.72 16.13
CA GLN A 78 -2.86 -9.82 16.98
C GLN A 78 -2.55 -8.48 16.29
N TRP A 79 -2.64 -8.44 14.96
CA TRP A 79 -2.32 -7.27 14.14
C TRP A 79 -3.31 -7.16 12.98
N THR A 80 -3.62 -5.92 12.59
CA THR A 80 -4.42 -5.57 11.42
C THR A 80 -3.84 -4.31 10.74
N PRO A 81 -4.11 -4.08 9.45
CA PRO A 81 -4.67 -5.02 8.49
C PRO A 81 -3.62 -6.03 7.98
N ASN A 82 -4.08 -7.09 7.30
CA ASN A 82 -3.22 -8.13 6.73
C ASN A 82 -3.60 -8.44 5.27
N LEU A 83 -2.64 -8.98 4.51
CA LEU A 83 -2.78 -9.17 3.06
C LEU A 83 -3.85 -10.22 2.70
N ILE A 84 -3.85 -11.34 3.42
CA ILE A 84 -4.75 -12.47 3.22
C ILE A 84 -5.38 -12.81 4.57
N VAL A 85 -6.70 -12.85 4.58
CA VAL A 85 -7.51 -13.15 5.75
C VAL A 85 -8.11 -14.53 5.57
N PHE A 86 -8.09 -15.37 6.60
CA PHE A 86 -8.59 -16.74 6.48
C PHE A 86 -9.21 -17.25 7.78
N ASN A 87 -9.97 -18.33 7.62
CA ASN A 87 -10.42 -19.20 8.70
C ASN A 87 -10.22 -20.67 8.28
N THR A 88 -10.82 -21.62 8.99
CA THR A 88 -10.67 -23.05 8.70
C THR A 88 -11.27 -23.51 7.37
N SER A 89 -12.19 -22.75 6.77
CA SER A 89 -12.93 -23.15 5.56
C SER A 89 -12.75 -22.21 4.37
N SER A 90 -12.26 -20.98 4.60
CA SER A 90 -12.37 -19.88 3.65
C SER A 90 -11.14 -18.97 3.69
N VAL A 91 -10.81 -18.39 2.54
CA VAL A 91 -9.73 -17.42 2.36
C VAL A 91 -10.27 -16.20 1.61
N VAL A 92 -9.97 -15.02 2.12
CA VAL A 92 -10.29 -13.72 1.54
C VAL A 92 -9.00 -13.02 1.14
N LYS A 93 -8.96 -12.60 -0.13
CA LYS A 93 -7.88 -11.82 -0.72
C LYS A 93 -8.25 -10.35 -0.59
N SER A 94 -7.47 -9.57 0.15
CA SER A 94 -7.75 -8.15 0.39
C SER A 94 -7.58 -7.29 -0.86
N THR A 95 -7.99 -6.02 -0.78
CA THR A 95 -7.71 -5.02 -1.81
C THR A 95 -6.21 -4.85 -2.04
N SER A 96 -5.42 -4.80 -0.96
CA SER A 96 -3.95 -4.80 -1.02
C SER A 96 -3.39 -6.06 -1.68
N TYR A 97 -3.98 -7.24 -1.46
CA TYR A 97 -3.56 -8.46 -2.17
C TYR A 97 -3.70 -8.29 -3.68
N LEU A 98 -4.82 -7.74 -4.14
CA LEU A 98 -5.04 -7.53 -5.57
C LEU A 98 -4.04 -6.52 -6.14
N ALA A 99 -3.74 -5.45 -5.41
CA ALA A 99 -2.69 -4.50 -5.79
C ALA A 99 -1.31 -5.18 -5.86
N GLN A 100 -0.87 -5.87 -4.80
CA GLN A 100 0.41 -6.58 -4.79
C GLN A 100 0.50 -7.63 -5.90
N LYS A 101 -0.60 -8.35 -6.18
CA LYS A 101 -0.70 -9.30 -7.29
C LYS A 101 -0.52 -8.60 -8.64
N MET A 102 -1.15 -7.45 -8.87
CA MET A 102 -0.97 -6.69 -10.11
C MET A 102 0.50 -6.31 -10.33
N PHE A 103 1.17 -5.74 -9.33
CA PHE A 103 2.59 -5.40 -9.45
C PHE A 103 3.48 -6.64 -9.58
N GLY A 104 3.19 -7.71 -8.85
CA GLY A 104 3.99 -8.94 -8.87
C GLY A 104 3.85 -9.74 -10.18
N GLN A 105 2.73 -9.62 -10.88
CA GLN A 105 2.47 -10.34 -12.14
C GLN A 105 2.77 -9.52 -13.40
N ASN A 106 2.93 -8.20 -13.28
CA ASN A 106 3.18 -7.30 -14.41
C ASN A 106 4.51 -6.55 -14.24
N LEU A 107 5.57 -7.29 -13.91
CA LEU A 107 6.90 -6.73 -13.67
C LEU A 107 7.65 -6.54 -15.00
N GLY A 108 7.96 -5.29 -15.34
CA GLY A 108 8.83 -4.97 -16.49
C GLY A 108 10.31 -5.23 -16.20
N ASN A 109 11.13 -5.32 -17.26
CA ASN A 109 12.59 -5.47 -17.18
C ASN A 109 13.36 -4.17 -17.51
N ILE A 110 12.67 -3.13 -17.94
CA ILE A 110 13.22 -1.82 -18.26
C ILE A 110 12.38 -0.73 -17.61
N ILE A 111 13.02 0.37 -17.22
CA ILE A 111 12.34 1.56 -16.72
C ILE A 111 12.16 2.56 -17.86
N LEU A 112 10.89 2.86 -18.16
CA LEU A 112 10.52 3.90 -19.11
C LEU A 112 10.28 5.21 -18.36
N ASN A 113 11.04 6.24 -18.70
CA ASN A 113 10.87 7.56 -18.11
C ASN A 113 9.53 8.16 -18.55
N SER A 114 8.70 8.52 -17.57
CA SER A 114 7.42 9.16 -17.80
C SER A 114 7.18 10.27 -16.77
N THR A 115 6.58 11.36 -17.24
CA THR A 115 6.20 12.51 -16.41
C THR A 115 4.69 12.59 -16.37
N ALA A 116 4.11 12.60 -15.17
CA ALA A 116 2.69 12.85 -15.02
C ALA A 116 2.42 14.35 -15.26
N THR A 117 1.57 14.67 -16.22
CA THR A 117 1.06 16.02 -16.47
C THR A 117 -0.40 16.07 -16.01
N ASN A 118 -0.81 17.12 -15.28
CA ASN A 118 -2.15 17.33 -14.69
C ASN A 118 -2.54 16.43 -13.49
N SER A 119 -1.72 16.38 -12.45
CA SER A 119 -2.06 15.71 -11.18
C SER A 119 -2.97 16.57 -10.27
N SER A 120 -4.17 16.95 -10.74
CA SER A 120 -5.20 17.51 -9.88
C SER A 120 -6.08 16.36 -9.36
N PHE A 121 -5.67 15.73 -8.26
CA PHE A 121 -6.56 14.82 -7.53
C PHE A 121 -7.57 15.66 -6.75
N THR A 122 -8.68 16.05 -7.40
CA THR A 122 -9.79 16.71 -6.68
C THR A 122 -10.53 15.64 -5.88
N HIS A 123 -10.36 15.64 -4.56
CA HIS A 123 -11.20 14.87 -3.65
C HIS A 123 -12.54 15.60 -3.51
N GLN A 124 -13.60 15.08 -4.13
CA GLN A 124 -14.97 15.47 -3.78
C GLN A 124 -15.56 14.36 -2.93
N SER A 125 -15.67 14.60 -1.62
CA SER A 125 -16.48 13.77 -0.73
C SER A 125 -17.95 14.10 -0.97
N VAL A 126 -18.77 13.09 -1.25
CA VAL A 126 -20.24 13.23 -1.21
C VAL A 126 -20.68 13.00 0.23
N GLU A 127 -21.16 14.03 0.90
CA GLU A 127 -21.83 13.88 2.18
C GLU A 127 -23.24 13.32 1.94
N LYS A 128 -23.67 12.39 2.81
CA LYS A 128 -25.03 11.84 2.77
C LYS A 128 -26.02 12.99 3.01
N GLY A 129 -26.87 13.29 2.03
CA GLY A 129 -27.92 14.28 2.17
C GLY A 129 -28.78 13.97 3.41
N GLN A 130 -28.90 14.96 4.31
CA GLN A 130 -29.94 14.91 5.33
C GLN A 130 -31.27 15.03 4.61
N GLY A 131 -32.14 14.03 4.78
CA GLY A 131 -33.49 14.06 4.23
C GLY A 131 -34.31 15.16 4.90
N ASP A 132 -35.17 15.78 4.10
CA ASP A 132 -36.20 16.72 4.54
C ASP A 132 -37.21 16.08 5.51
#